data_AF-A0A510UMT9-F1
#
_entry.id   AF-A0A510UMT9-F1
#
_cell.length_a   1.000
_cell.length_b   1.000
_cell.length_c   1.000
_cell.angle_alpha   90.00
_cell.angle_beta   90.00
_cell.angle_gamma   90.00
#
_symmetry.space_group_name_H-M   'P 1'
#
loop_
_entity.id
_entity.type
_entity.pdbx_description
1 polymer ?
#
loop_
_entity_poly.entity_id
_entity_poly.type
_entity_poly.pdbx_seq_one_letter_code
_entity_poly.pdbx_strand_id
1 'polypeptide(L)'
;MNIAYQLFNPVESVGGEKSLFNVTKETAHPIEPAVYVQLQAEALYGVRLGARRLSEILVQFYGYCWIEGELPVSLERVDVRQAREDADTNDVFYNDTFERDGLIRAIHQSIPRDVVTLSESLNEKVA
;
A
#
# COMPACT_ATOMS: atom_id res chain seq x y z
N MET A 1 20.27 -1.85 9.71
CA MET A 1 20.27 -2.60 8.44
C MET A 1 19.33 -1.84 7.51
N ASN A 2 19.76 -1.48 6.30
CA ASN A 2 18.90 -0.78 5.36
C ASN A 2 18.04 -1.84 4.66
N ILE A 3 16.71 -1.74 4.77
CA ILE A 3 15.74 -2.67 4.20
C ILE A 3 14.94 -1.92 3.13
N ALA A 4 14.79 -2.55 1.98
CA ALA A 4 13.88 -2.16 0.93
C ALA A 4 12.58 -2.94 1.06
N TYR A 5 11.47 -2.35 0.66
CA TYR A 5 10.15 -2.94 0.76
C TYR A 5 9.51 -3.04 -0.61
N GLN A 6 8.84 -4.14 -0.89
CA GLN A 6 8.08 -4.32 -2.12
C GLN A 6 6.65 -4.65 -1.74
N LEU A 7 5.76 -3.67 -1.90
CA LEU A 7 4.33 -3.91 -1.70
C LEU A 7 3.82 -4.76 -2.86
N PHE A 8 3.08 -5.81 -2.52
CA PHE A 8 2.40 -6.63 -3.50
C PHE A 8 1.04 -7.06 -2.97
N ASN A 9 0.14 -7.39 -3.88
CA ASN A 9 -1.15 -7.96 -3.57
C ASN A 9 -1.33 -9.23 -4.42
N PRO A 10 -1.57 -10.40 -3.81
CA PRO A 10 -1.60 -11.67 -4.53
C PRO A 10 -2.71 -11.78 -5.58
N VAL A 11 -3.75 -10.93 -5.54
CA VAL A 11 -4.84 -10.93 -6.53
C VAL A 11 -4.61 -10.00 -7.72
N GLU A 12 -3.52 -9.22 -7.72
CA GLU A 12 -3.18 -8.32 -8.83
C GLU A 12 -2.44 -9.08 -9.94
N SER A 13 -2.97 -9.03 -11.16
CA SER A 13 -2.36 -9.63 -12.36
C SER A 13 -1.13 -8.84 -12.84
N VAL A 14 -0.02 -8.98 -12.11
CA VAL A 14 1.41 -8.79 -12.48
C VAL A 14 1.85 -7.45 -13.12
N GLY A 15 2.97 -6.91 -12.62
CA GLY A 15 3.92 -6.16 -13.47
C GLY A 15 4.64 -4.99 -12.80
N GLY A 16 5.95 -5.13 -12.61
CA GLY A 16 6.83 -4.02 -12.20
C GLY A 16 6.76 -3.67 -10.73
N GLU A 17 6.84 -4.67 -9.86
CA GLU A 17 6.95 -4.51 -8.41
C GLU A 17 8.21 -3.69 -8.08
N LYS A 18 8.04 -2.37 -7.96
CA LYS A 18 9.13 -1.47 -7.60
C LYS A 18 9.36 -1.51 -6.11
N SER A 19 10.62 -1.53 -5.72
CA SER A 19 11.01 -1.50 -4.32
C SER A 19 11.03 -0.06 -3.80
N LEU A 20 10.50 0.10 -2.60
CA LEU A 20 10.46 1.32 -1.82
C LEU A 20 11.62 1.33 -0.82
N PHE A 21 12.20 2.50 -0.60
CA PHE A 21 13.12 2.74 0.48
C PHE A 21 12.57 3.82 1.40
N ASN A 22 12.56 3.56 2.69
CA ASN A 22 12.10 4.52 3.68
C ASN A 22 13.23 5.54 3.98
N VAL A 23 13.13 6.73 3.37
CA VAL A 23 14.17 7.76 3.44
C VAL A 23 14.06 8.56 4.73
N THR A 24 12.85 9.00 5.06
CA THR A 24 12.62 9.90 6.21
C THR A 24 12.57 9.16 7.53
N LYS A 25 12.24 7.86 7.51
CA LYS A 25 12.00 7.02 8.70
C LYS A 25 10.89 7.58 9.60
N GLU A 26 9.97 8.36 9.03
CA GLU A 26 8.82 8.89 9.76
C GLU A 26 7.84 7.79 10.18
N THR A 27 7.83 6.68 9.43
CA THR A 27 7.11 5.45 9.77
C THR A 27 8.12 4.33 9.98
N ALA A 28 7.82 3.38 10.87
CA ALA A 28 8.72 2.25 11.14
C ALA A 28 8.70 1.22 10.00
N HIS A 29 7.54 1.05 9.37
CA HIS A 29 7.30 0.07 8.31
C HIS A 29 6.25 0.62 7.32
N PRO A 30 6.34 0.33 6.01
CA PRO A 30 5.38 0.85 5.02
C PRO A 30 3.96 0.31 5.18
N ILE A 31 3.79 -0.76 5.95
CA ILE A 31 2.49 -1.43 6.05
C ILE A 31 1.46 -0.60 6.80
N GLU A 32 1.86 0.10 7.86
CA GLU A 32 0.96 0.93 8.66
C GLU A 32 0.34 2.06 7.82
N PRO A 33 1.13 2.93 7.14
CA PRO A 33 0.57 3.94 6.28
C PRO A 33 -0.14 3.35 5.05
N ALA A 34 0.30 2.20 4.52
CA ALA A 34 -0.40 1.56 3.39
C ALA A 34 -1.80 1.07 3.79
N VAL A 35 -1.95 0.41 4.94
CA VAL A 35 -3.24 -0.06 5.46
C VAL A 35 -4.12 1.12 5.81
N TYR A 36 -3.57 2.18 6.42
CA TYR A 36 -4.31 3.42 6.66
C TYR A 36 -4.91 4.00 5.38
N VAL A 37 -4.09 4.20 4.34
CA VAL A 37 -4.54 4.72 3.05
C VAL A 37 -5.60 3.82 2.43
N GLN A 38 -5.44 2.50 2.53
CA GLN A 38 -6.41 1.54 2.04
C GLN A 38 -7.77 1.68 2.75
N LEU A 39 -7.76 1.79 4.08
CA LEU A 39 -8.98 1.97 4.88
C LEU A 39 -9.69 3.29 4.54
N GLN A 40 -8.94 4.38 4.31
CA GLN A 40 -9.50 5.65 3.85
C GLN A 40 -10.16 5.51 2.47
N ALA A 41 -9.51 4.83 1.53
CA ALA A 41 -10.09 4.58 0.20
C ALA A 41 -11.37 3.73 0.26
N GLU A 42 -11.38 2.70 1.12
CA GLU A 42 -12.56 1.86 1.36
C GLU A 42 -13.71 2.67 1.96
N ALA A 43 -13.44 3.47 2.99
CA ALA A 43 -14.47 4.25 3.68
C ALA A 43 -15.04 5.38 2.83
N LEU A 44 -14.20 6.10 2.09
CA LEU A 44 -14.61 7.27 1.32
C LEU A 44 -15.22 6.93 -0.04
N TYR A 45 -14.72 5.86 -0.68
CA TYR A 45 -15.03 5.57 -2.08
C TYR A 45 -15.49 4.13 -2.33
N GLY A 46 -15.47 3.27 -1.32
CA GLY A 46 -15.87 1.86 -1.47
C GLY A 46 -14.91 1.04 -2.34
N VAL A 47 -13.64 1.46 -2.46
CA VAL A 47 -12.66 0.82 -3.34
C VAL A 47 -11.39 0.42 -2.60
N ARG A 48 -10.71 -0.59 -3.13
CA ARG A 48 -9.36 -0.98 -2.73
C ARG A 48 -8.35 -0.50 -3.75
N LEU A 49 -7.31 0.21 -3.30
CA LEU A 49 -6.23 0.63 -4.17
C LEU A 49 -5.29 -0.55 -4.44
N GLY A 50 -4.71 -0.58 -5.65
CA GLY A 50 -3.67 -1.53 -5.99
C GLY A 50 -2.35 -1.27 -5.26
N ALA A 51 -1.52 -2.30 -5.08
CA ALA A 51 -0.23 -2.21 -4.39
C ALA A 51 0.70 -1.15 -5.01
N ARG A 52 0.64 -0.98 -6.32
CA ARG A 52 1.36 0.08 -7.04
C ARG A 52 0.91 1.48 -6.61
N ARG A 53 -0.40 1.74 -6.52
CA ARG A 53 -0.90 3.07 -6.12
C ARG A 53 -0.63 3.36 -4.66
N LEU A 54 -0.76 2.35 -3.79
CA LEU A 54 -0.34 2.47 -2.40
C LEU A 54 1.13 2.88 -2.33
N SER A 55 1.99 2.23 -3.10
CA SER A 55 3.41 2.58 -3.16
C SER A 55 3.67 4.00 -3.68
N GLU A 56 2.95 4.45 -4.71
CA GLU A 56 3.03 5.84 -5.20
C GLU A 56 2.60 6.86 -4.13
N ILE A 57 1.55 6.56 -3.37
CA ILE A 57 1.08 7.39 -2.25
C ILE A 57 2.13 7.43 -1.13
N LEU A 58 2.76 6.29 -0.81
CA LEU A 58 3.85 6.24 0.17
C LEU A 58 5.02 7.14 -0.24
N VAL A 59 5.38 7.15 -1.52
CA VAL A 59 6.43 8.04 -2.04
C VAL A 59 6.01 9.51 -1.97
N GLN A 60 4.74 9.81 -2.26
CA GLN A 60 4.26 11.19 -2.31
C GLN A 60 4.08 11.81 -0.91
N PHE A 61 3.69 11.02 0.09
CA PHE A 61 3.20 11.56 1.37
C PHE A 61 3.90 11.04 2.62
N TYR A 62 4.63 9.92 2.53
CA TYR A 62 5.15 9.21 3.71
C TYR A 62 6.67 9.03 3.71
N GLY A 63 7.38 9.82 2.91
CA GLY A 63 8.84 9.88 2.94
C GLY A 63 9.56 8.66 2.36
N TYR A 64 8.88 7.90 1.49
CA TYR A 64 9.47 6.80 0.74
C TYR A 64 10.04 7.29 -0.60
N CYS A 65 10.98 6.54 -1.17
CA CYS A 65 11.42 6.73 -2.56
C CYS A 65 11.48 5.40 -3.30
N TRP A 66 11.45 5.46 -4.62
CA TRP A 66 11.71 4.30 -5.45
C TRP A 66 13.20 3.98 -5.49
N ILE A 67 13.54 2.70 -5.41
CA ILE A 67 14.90 2.24 -5.64
C ILE A 67 15.10 2.06 -7.15
N GLU A 68 16.16 2.68 -7.68
CA GLU A 68 16.60 2.51 -9.06
C GLU A 68 17.83 1.59 -9.09
N GLY A 69 17.82 0.58 -9.96
CA GLY A 69 18.96 -0.32 -10.17
C GLY A 69 18.98 -1.57 -9.29
N GLU A 70 20.15 -2.23 -9.21
CA GLU A 70 20.36 -3.39 -8.34
C GLU A 70 20.21 -2.99 -6.87
N LEU A 71 19.52 -3.81 -6.07
CA LEU A 71 19.31 -3.59 -4.64
C LEU A 71 20.60 -3.90 -3.87
N PRO A 72 21.34 -2.91 -3.31
CA PRO A 72 22.48 -3.19 -2.44
C PRO A 72 22.04 -3.54 -1.00
N VAL A 73 20.74 -3.78 -0.80
CA VAL A 73 20.04 -3.86 0.49
C VAL A 73 19.13 -5.08 0.55
N SER A 74 18.79 -5.52 1.76
CA SER A 74 17.83 -6.61 1.95
C SER A 74 16.44 -6.17 1.48
N LEU A 75 15.73 -7.05 0.77
CA LEU A 75 14.38 -6.81 0.26
C LEU A 75 13.36 -7.60 1.06
N GLU A 76 12.35 -6.90 1.56
CA GLU A 76 11.17 -7.48 2.20
C GLU A 76 9.96 -7.33 1.28
N ARG A 77 9.27 -8.44 0.99
CA ARG A 77 8.01 -8.43 0.25
C ARG A 77 6.87 -8.31 1.25
N VAL A 78 6.02 -7.32 1.06
CA VAL A 78 4.95 -6.97 2.00
C VAL A 78 3.60 -7.21 1.33
N ASP A 79 2.86 -8.19 1.84
CA ASP A 79 1.52 -8.53 1.35
C ASP A 79 0.51 -7.53 1.93
N VAL A 80 0.04 -6.61 1.08
CA VAL A 80 -0.91 -5.57 1.52
C VAL A 80 -2.30 -6.13 1.80
N ARG A 81 -2.66 -7.26 1.19
CA ARG A 81 -3.95 -7.91 1.44
C ARG A 81 -3.94 -8.55 2.81
N GLN A 82 -2.93 -9.39 3.09
CA GLN A 82 -2.80 -10.06 4.38
C GLN A 82 -2.73 -9.04 5.51
N ALA A 83 -1.90 -7.99 5.36
CA ALA A 83 -1.79 -6.98 6.40
C ALA A 83 -3.08 -6.20 6.65
N ARG A 84 -3.87 -5.94 5.60
CA ARG A 84 -5.19 -5.34 5.76
C ARG A 84 -6.16 -6.29 6.48
N GLU A 85 -6.08 -7.59 6.24
CA GLU A 85 -6.89 -8.60 6.93
C GLU A 85 -6.50 -8.76 8.41
N ASP A 86 -5.21 -8.61 8.74
CA ASP A 86 -4.67 -8.75 10.10
C ASP A 86 -4.74 -7.47 10.95
N ALA A 87 -4.89 -6.31 10.32
CA ALA A 87 -4.89 -5.03 11.02
C ALA A 87 -6.12 -4.81 11.91
N ASP A 88 -5.89 -4.23 13.09
CA ASP A 88 -6.98 -3.60 13.86
C ASP A 88 -7.44 -2.35 13.11
N THR A 89 -8.55 -2.49 12.38
CA THR A 89 -9.06 -1.43 11.51
C THR A 89 -9.46 -0.18 12.27
N ASN A 90 -9.91 -0.30 13.50
CA ASN A 90 -10.34 0.87 14.27
C ASN A 90 -9.12 1.68 14.71
N ASP A 91 -8.10 1.01 15.26
CA ASP A 91 -6.88 1.67 15.70
C ASP A 91 -6.17 2.37 14.53
N VAL A 92 -6.02 1.66 13.40
CA VAL A 92 -5.35 2.23 12.22
C VAL A 92 -6.17 3.36 11.59
N PHE A 93 -7.49 3.19 11.42
CA PHE A 93 -8.33 4.18 10.71
C PHE A 93 -8.40 5.54 11.42
N TYR A 94 -8.39 5.55 12.76
CA TYR A 94 -8.44 6.78 13.58
C TYR A 94 -7.05 7.26 14.01
N ASN A 95 -5.98 6.77 13.39
CA ASN A 95 -4.64 7.21 13.72
C ASN A 95 -4.27 8.49 12.95
N ASP A 96 -4.48 9.63 13.61
CA ASP A 96 -4.21 10.97 13.07
C ASP A 96 -2.74 11.17 12.64
N THR A 97 -1.80 10.35 13.10
CA THR A 97 -0.38 10.46 12.71
C THR A 97 -0.14 10.15 11.22
N PHE A 98 -1.10 9.47 10.57
CA PHE A 98 -1.06 9.20 9.13
C PHE A 98 -1.87 10.19 8.30
N GLU A 99 -2.55 11.17 8.92
CA GLU A 99 -3.20 12.23 8.17
C GLU A 99 -2.19 13.09 7.42
N ARG A 100 -2.50 13.40 6.16
CA ARG A 100 -1.65 14.21 5.28
C ARG A 100 -2.51 15.12 4.42
N ASP A 101 -2.11 16.38 4.33
CA ASP A 101 -2.77 17.37 3.50
C ASP A 101 -2.79 16.93 2.04
N GLY A 102 -3.99 16.85 1.45
CA GLY A 102 -4.18 16.46 0.06
C GLY A 102 -4.19 14.95 -0.20
N LEU A 103 -4.04 14.11 0.82
CA LEU A 103 -4.09 12.65 0.68
C LEU A 103 -5.41 12.17 0.09
N ILE A 104 -6.55 12.63 0.62
CA ILE A 104 -7.89 12.27 0.13
C ILE A 104 -8.02 12.60 -1.36
N ARG A 105 -7.49 13.75 -1.80
CA ARG A 105 -7.50 14.15 -3.21
C ARG A 105 -6.66 13.21 -4.07
N ALA A 106 -5.50 12.77 -3.58
CA ALA A 106 -4.64 11.82 -4.28
C ALA A 106 -5.27 10.42 -4.38
N ILE A 107 -5.93 9.96 -3.31
CA ILE A 107 -6.72 8.72 -3.32
C ILE A 107 -7.78 8.80 -4.42
N HIS A 108 -8.59 9.86 -4.44
CA HIS A 108 -9.62 10.07 -5.45
C HIS A 108 -9.06 10.03 -6.89
N GLN A 109 -7.90 10.66 -7.12
CA GLN A 109 -7.23 10.69 -8.42
C GLN A 109 -6.67 9.32 -8.86
N SER A 110 -6.48 8.39 -7.92
CA SER A 110 -5.94 7.05 -8.17
C SER A 110 -7.00 6.05 -8.65
N ILE A 111 -8.27 6.28 -8.29
CA ILE A 111 -9.41 5.38 -8.59
C ILE A 111 -9.56 5.03 -10.07
N PRO A 112 -9.46 5.97 -11.04
CA PRO A 112 -9.67 5.65 -12.45
C PRO A 112 -8.55 4.82 -13.07
N ARG A 113 -7.42 4.67 -12.37
CA ARG A 113 -6.17 4.20 -12.97
C ARG A 113 -5.75 2.82 -12.49
N ASP A 114 -6.13 2.43 -11.27
CA ASP A 114 -5.68 1.17 -10.66
C ASP A 114 -6.42 0.89 -9.33
N VAL A 115 -7.59 0.27 -9.41
CA VAL A 115 -8.37 -0.21 -8.26
C VAL A 115 -8.60 -1.70 -8.39
N VAL A 116 -8.50 -2.39 -7.25
CA VAL A 116 -8.77 -3.81 -7.15
C VAL A 116 -10.25 -3.97 -6.82
N THR A 117 -11.03 -4.36 -7.82
CA THR A 117 -12.39 -4.85 -7.59
C THR A 117 -12.28 -6.26 -7.03
N LEU A 118 -12.54 -6.42 -5.72
CA LEU A 118 -12.74 -7.74 -5.14
C LEU A 118 -14.03 -8.30 -5.72
N SER A 119 -13.95 -8.99 -6.85
CA SER A 119 -15.01 -9.92 -7.19
C SER A 119 -15.02 -10.96 -6.08
N GLU A 120 -16.12 -11.04 -5.33
CA GLU A 120 -16.34 -11.99 -4.21
C GLU A 120 -16.28 -13.48 -4.65
N SER A 121 -15.76 -13.78 -5.84
CA SER A 121 -15.92 -15.07 -6.51
C SER A 121 -14.93 -15.25 -7.68
N LEU A 122 -13.63 -15.30 -7.39
CA LEU A 122 -12.65 -15.98 -8.25
C LEU A 122 -11.93 -16.99 -7.34
N ASN A 123 -12.63 -18.09 -7.07
CA ASN A 123 -12.34 -19.41 -7.66
C ASN A 123 -11.07 -20.04 -7.06
N GLU A 124 -11.25 -21.25 -6.53
CA GLU A 124 -10.22 -22.18 -6.04
C GLU A 124 -9.79 -21.97 -4.57
N LYS A 125 -10.62 -22.32 -3.58
CA LYS A 125 -10.50 -23.69 -3.01
C LYS A 125 -10.05 -24.67 -4.09
N VAL A 126 -8.74 -24.76 -4.25
CA VAL A 126 -8.02 -25.72 -5.09
C VAL A 126 -8.70 -27.08 -4.96
N ALA A 127 -9.10 -27.62 -6.12
CA ALA A 127 -9.63 -28.96 -6.28
C ALA A 127 -8.64 -30.05 -5.84
#